data_AF-A0A3B8WGP1-F1
#
_entry.id   AF-A0A3B8WGP1-F1
#
_cell.length_a   1.000
_cell.length_b   1.000
_cell.length_c   1.000
_cell.angle_alpha   90.00
_cell.angle_beta   90.00
_cell.angle_gamma   90.00
#
_symmetry.space_group_name_H-M   'P 1'
#
loop_
_entity.id
_entity.type
_entity.pdbx_description
1 polymer ?
#
loop_
_entity_poly.entity_id
_entity_poly.type
_entity_poly.pdbx_seq_one_letter_code
_entity_poly.pdbx_strand_id
1 'polypeptide(L)' 'PENRPLLAAFEAAAPQVLLADSRVKDLGHSGYVQQAVIEARTWPDLNEFEEFNKVRIYLAGGD' A
#
# COMPACT_ATOMS: atom_id res chain seq x y z
N PRO A 1 -7.79 -3.66 -10.22
CA PRO A 1 -9.09 -2.93 -10.17
C PRO A 1 -10.08 -3.58 -9.22
N GLU A 2 -10.20 -4.91 -9.29
CA GLU A 2 -11.14 -5.71 -8.48
C GLU A 2 -11.00 -5.53 -6.97
N ASN A 3 -9.78 -5.28 -6.48
CA ASN A 3 -9.52 -5.10 -5.04
C ASN A 3 -9.74 -3.65 -4.56
N ARG A 4 -9.95 -2.67 -5.45
CA ARG A 4 -10.11 -1.26 -5.04
C ARG A 4 -11.28 -1.02 -4.07
N PRO A 5 -12.44 -1.70 -4.18
CA PRO A 5 -13.51 -1.58 -3.19
C PRO A 5 -13.11 -1.98 -1.77
N LEU A 6 -12.06 -2.79 -1.59
CA LEU A 6 -11.58 -3.18 -0.26
C LEU A 6 -10.99 -2.00 0.52
N LEU A 7 -10.50 -0.96 -0.15
CA LEU A 7 -9.97 0.25 0.51
C LEU A 7 -11.04 0.89 1.41
N ALA A 8 -12.24 1.11 0.87
CA ALA A 8 -13.36 1.63 1.64
C ALA A 8 -13.82 0.66 2.74
N ALA A 9 -13.76 -0.65 2.48
CA ALA A 9 -14.11 -1.65 3.49
C ALA A 9 -13.14 -1.64 4.69
N PHE A 10 -11.85 -1.42 4.45
CA PHE A 10 -10.85 -1.33 5.52
C PHE A 10 -11.00 -0.05 6.34
N GLU A 11 -11.23 1.11 5.70
CA GLU A 11 -11.53 2.36 6.40
C GLU A 11 -12.78 2.25 7.28
N ALA A 12 -13.80 1.50 6.83
CA ALA A 12 -14.99 1.26 7.64
C ALA A 12 -14.75 0.28 8.80
N ALA A 13 -13.75 -0.60 8.70
CA ALA A 13 -13.48 -1.65 9.67
C ALA A 13 -12.53 -1.22 10.80
N ALA A 14 -11.74 -0.16 10.62
CA ALA A 14 -10.75 0.30 11.59
C ALA A 14 -10.59 1.83 11.59
N PRO A 15 -10.30 2.45 12.75
CA PRO A 15 -10.09 3.90 12.84
C PRO A 15 -8.82 4.37 12.11
N GLN A 16 -7.85 3.47 11.92
CA GLN A 16 -6.63 3.71 11.16
C GLN A 16 -6.27 2.46 10.34
N VAL A 17 -5.83 2.67 9.11
CA VAL A 17 -5.39 1.60 8.20
C VAL A 17 -4.03 1.95 7.62
N LEU A 18 -3.05 1.08 7.84
CA LEU A 18 -1.77 1.13 7.17
C LEU A 18 -1.75 0.15 5.99
N LEU A 19 -1.58 0.67 4.77
CA LEU A 19 -1.48 -0.13 3.55
C LEU A 19 -0.06 -0.07 2.99
N ALA A 20 0.48 -1.22 2.60
CA ALA A 20 1.75 -1.32 1.90
C ALA A 20 1.53 -1.97 0.53
N ASP A 21 2.00 -1.33 -0.54
CA ASP A 21 1.87 -1.87 -1.90
C ASP A 21 3.13 -1.55 -2.73
N SER A 22 3.67 -2.55 -3.43
CA SER A 22 4.85 -2.41 -4.30
C SER A 22 4.53 -2.19 -5.78
N ARG A 23 3.31 -2.44 -6.21
CA ARG A 23 2.91 -2.51 -7.63
C ARG A 23 2.06 -1.31 -8.04
N VAL A 24 1.23 -0.82 -7.14
CA VAL A 24 0.32 0.30 -7.36
C VAL A 24 1.08 1.60 -7.14
N LYS A 25 1.35 2.32 -8.23
CA LYS A 25 2.00 3.65 -8.16
C LYS A 25 1.05 4.74 -7.68
N ASP A 26 -0.21 4.64 -8.08
CA ASP A 26 -1.29 5.55 -7.68
C ASP A 26 -2.48 4.73 -7.19
N LEU A 27 -2.73 4.86 -5.89
CA LEU A 27 -3.81 4.16 -5.20
C LEU A 27 -5.18 4.73 -5.57
N GLY A 28 -5.27 5.99 -6.02
CA GLY A 28 -6.51 6.60 -6.52
C GLY A 28 -7.65 6.66 -5.50
N HIS A 29 -7.34 6.78 -4.21
CA HIS A 29 -8.33 6.88 -3.13
C HIS A 29 -7.92 7.96 -2.14
N SER A 30 -8.73 9.02 -2.01
CA SER A 30 -8.36 10.24 -1.27
C SER A 30 -8.19 10.04 0.24
N GLY A 31 -8.77 8.99 0.81
CA GLY A 31 -8.60 8.65 2.23
C GLY A 31 -7.22 8.10 2.59
N TYR A 32 -6.46 7.58 1.62
CA TYR A 32 -5.13 7.02 1.84
C TYR A 32 -4.04 7.99 1.40
N VAL A 33 -3.30 8.53 2.37
CA VAL A 33 -2.18 9.46 2.13
C VAL A 33 -0.86 8.71 2.19
N GLN A 34 -0.03 8.86 1.16
CA GLN A 34 1.29 8.24 1.12
C GLN A 34 2.21 8.85 2.20
N GLN A 35 2.77 8.01 3.05
CA GLN A 35 3.67 8.39 4.13
C GLN A 35 5.14 8.21 3.74
N ALA A 36 5.46 7.13 3.03
CA ALA A 36 6.83 6.77 2.69
C ALA A 36 6.91 5.88 1.45
N VAL A 37 8.11 5.81 0.87
CA VAL A 37 8.50 4.78 -0.09
C VAL A 37 9.76 4.12 0.45
N ILE A 38 9.72 2.81 0.62
CA ILE A 38 10.79 2.02 1.25
C ILE A 38 11.27 0.99 0.24
N GLU A 39 12.58 0.75 0.22
CA GLU A 39 13.15 -0.37 -0.52
C GLU A 39 13.13 -1.64 0.35
N ALA A 40 12.49 -2.69 -0.15
CA ALA A 40 12.37 -3.99 0.49
C ALA A 40 12.66 -5.11 -0.52
N ARG A 41 13.02 -6.30 -0.04
CA ARG A 41 13.20 -7.48 -0.88
C ARG A 41 12.72 -8.73 -0.16
N THR A 42 12.24 -9.70 -0.93
CA THR A 42 11.86 -11.01 -0.40
C THR A 42 13.10 -11.85 -0.11
N TRP A 43 13.08 -12.59 1.00
CA TRP A 43 14.12 -13.56 1.38
C TRP A 43 13.49 -14.93 1.65
N PRO A 44 13.96 -16.03 1.03
CA PRO A 44 15.04 -16.06 0.04
C PRO A 44 14.66 -15.32 -1.25
N ASP A 45 15.68 -14.95 -2.03
CA ASP A 45 15.46 -14.23 -3.28
C ASP A 45 14.60 -15.06 -4.23
N LEU A 46 13.41 -14.56 -4.56
CA LEU A 46 12.47 -15.20 -5.47
C LEU A 46 12.66 -14.73 -6.93
N ASN A 47 13.71 -13.97 -7.21
CA ASN A 47 14.00 -13.39 -8.52
C ASN A 47 12.88 -12.45 -9.01
N GLU A 48 12.30 -11.68 -8.09
CA GLU A 48 11.33 -10.63 -8.41
C GLU A 48 12.03 -9.46 -9.10
N PHE A 49 11.33 -8.78 -10.02
CA PHE A 49 11.89 -7.60 -10.70
C PHE A 49 12.18 -6.48 -9.69
N GLU A 50 13.31 -5.80 -9.85
CA GLU A 50 13.74 -4.71 -8.94
C GLU A 50 12.72 -3.58 -8.82
N GLU A 51 11.85 -3.38 -9.82
CA GLU A 51 10.77 -2.40 -9.75
C GLU A 51 9.76 -2.67 -8.63
N PHE A 52 9.67 -3.93 -8.16
CA PHE A 52 8.81 -4.34 -7.04
C PHE A 52 9.49 -4.21 -5.68
N ASN A 53 10.76 -3.79 -5.64
CA ASN A 53 11.44 -3.53 -4.37
C ASN A 53 10.97 -2.22 -3.73
N LYS A 54 10.27 -1.35 -4.47
CA LYS A 54 9.76 -0.07 -3.95
C LYS A 54 8.36 -0.23 -3.38
N VAL A 55 8.27 -0.38 -2.07
CA VAL A 55 7.02 -0.47 -1.32
C VAL A 55 6.55 0.92 -0.90
N ARG A 56 5.36 1.32 -1.34
CA ARG A 56 4.71 2.56 -0.89
C ARG A 56 3.86 2.27 0.33
N ILE A 57 4.00 3.11 1.34
CA ILE A 57 3.22 3.04 2.58
C ILE A 57 2.19 4.15 2.57
N TYR A 58 0.92 3.79 2.77
CA TYR A 58 -0.20 4.71 2.86
C TYR A 58 -0.88 4.58 4.22
N LEU A 59 -1.34 5.70 4.75
CA LEU A 59 -2.15 5.76 5.96
C LEU A 59 -3.52 6.33 5.61
N ALA A 60 -4.58 5.66 6.05
CA ALA A 60 -5.93 6.21 6.09
C ALA A 60 -6.40 6.28 7.53
N GLY A 61 -6.99 7.42 7.91
CA GLY A 61 -7.33 7.73 9.30
C GLY A 61 -6.11 8.03 10.16
N GLY A 62 -6.27 8.96 11.09
CA GLY A 62 -5.18 9.56 11.87
C GLY A 62 -5.07 11.05 11.59
N ASP A 63 -5.05 11.83 12.67
CA ASP A 63 -4.77 13.27 12.67
C ASP A 63 -3.27 13.54 12.45
#